data_AF-A0AA38HTV8-F1
#
_entry.id   AF-A0AA38HTV8-F1
#
_cell.length_a   1.000
_cell.length_b   1.000
_cell.length_c   1.000
_cell.angle_alpha   90.00
_cell.angle_beta   90.00
_cell.angle_gamma   90.00
#
_symmetry.space_group_name_H-M   'P 1'
#
loop_
_entity.id
_entity.type
_entity.pdbx_description
1 polymer ?
#
loop_
_entity_poly.entity_id
_entity_poly.type
_entity_poly.pdbx_seq_one_letter_code
_entity_poly.pdbx_strand_id
1 'polypeptide(L)'
;MILKLIKYDFKVTYTPGKQMYVADTLFRAYLKDPVSDDPELESVVHSVSKHLAITAEKRKVFQEETKEDKVSKLIMKYHLNGWPDSKKTLEEEIKEYWKYKNDVDIH
;
A
#
# COMPACT_ATOMS: atom_id res chain seq x y z
N MET A 1 -7.10 3.46 9.81
CA MET A 1 -8.43 2.91 9.47
C MET A 1 -8.64 2.65 7.99
N ILE A 2 -8.10 3.45 7.06
CA ILE A 2 -8.30 3.28 5.60
C ILE A 2 -7.88 1.88 5.11
N LEU A 3 -6.75 1.34 5.58
CA LEU A 3 -6.26 0.02 5.16
C LEU A 3 -7.26 -1.11 5.41
N LYS A 4 -7.98 -1.08 6.55
CA LYS A 4 -8.99 -2.09 6.89
C LYS A 4 -10.23 -2.02 6.00
N LEU A 5 -10.49 -0.88 5.37
CA LEU A 5 -11.62 -0.70 4.46
C LEU A 5 -11.34 -1.23 3.06
N ILE A 6 -10.06 -1.41 2.68
CA ILE A 6 -9.66 -1.89 1.34
C ILE A 6 -10.19 -3.29 1.05
N LYS A 7 -10.34 -4.15 2.07
CA LYS A 7 -10.85 -5.52 1.90
C LYS A 7 -12.35 -5.61 1.65
N TYR A 8 -13.08 -4.51 1.77
CA TYR A 8 -14.53 -4.49 1.63
C TYR A 8 -14.94 -3.68 0.40
N ASP A 9 -15.84 -4.24 -0.39
CA ASP A 9 -16.62 -3.47 -1.37
C ASP A 9 -17.87 -2.95 -0.67
N PHE A 10 -17.90 -1.67 -0.31
CA PHE A 10 -18.98 -1.07 0.46
C PHE A 10 -19.65 0.08 -0.29
N LYS A 11 -20.99 0.10 -0.21
CA LYS A 11 -21.82 1.20 -0.69
C LYS A 11 -22.23 2.08 0.48
N VAL A 12 -21.77 3.33 0.48
CA VAL A 12 -22.15 4.30 1.50
C VAL A 12 -23.53 4.88 1.18
N THR A 13 -24.48 4.73 2.10
CA THR A 13 -25.82 5.31 2.00
C THR A 13 -26.14 6.13 3.25
N TYR A 14 -26.83 7.25 3.07
CA TYR A 14 -27.31 8.04 4.21
C TYR A 14 -28.51 7.37 4.88
N THR A 15 -28.48 7.28 6.20
CA THR A 15 -29.61 6.84 7.01
C THR A 15 -29.96 7.94 8.01
N PRO A 16 -31.21 8.45 8.01
CA PRO A 16 -31.64 9.46 8.98
C PRO A 16 -31.47 8.97 10.41
N GLY A 17 -31.07 9.85 11.33
CA GLY A 17 -30.83 9.49 12.74
C GLY A 17 -32.03 8.86 13.43
N LYS A 18 -33.26 9.24 13.03
CA LYS A 18 -34.50 8.62 13.50
C LYS A 18 -34.56 7.13 13.20
N GLN A 19 -33.87 6.60 12.19
CA GLN A 19 -33.89 5.17 11.85
C GLN A 19 -32.66 4.41 12.39
N MET A 20 -31.73 5.11 13.05
CA MET A 20 -30.44 4.57 13.51
C MET A 20 -30.50 4.03 14.95
N TYR A 21 -31.65 3.51 15.39
CA TYR A 21 -31.88 3.13 16.79
C TYR A 21 -30.86 2.11 17.33
N VAL A 22 -30.53 1.08 16.53
CA VAL A 22 -29.63 -0.01 16.95
C VAL A 22 -28.20 0.51 17.13
N ALA A 23 -27.68 1.22 16.14
CA ALA A 23 -26.32 1.75 16.20
C ALA A 23 -26.17 2.86 17.26
N ASP A 24 -27.17 3.73 17.42
CA ASP A 24 -27.17 4.78 18.46
C ASP A 24 -27.20 4.17 19.87
N THR A 25 -27.99 3.11 20.09
CA THR A 25 -28.04 2.41 21.39
C THR A 25 -26.71 1.72 21.70
N LEU A 26 -26.13 1.00 20.73
CA LEU A 26 -24.83 0.33 20.91
C LEU A 26 -23.70 1.32 21.17
N PHE A 27 -23.72 2.48 20.51
CA PHE A 27 -22.72 3.53 20.73
C PHE A 27 -22.86 4.17 22.12
N ARG A 28 -24.09 4.36 22.61
CA ARG A 28 -24.35 4.93 23.96
C ARG A 28 -24.10 3.94 25.09
N ALA A 29 -24.28 2.64 24.85
CA ALA A 29 -24.10 1.57 25.82
C ALA A 29 -22.82 0.76 25.58
N TYR A 30 -21.71 1.44 25.26
CA TYR A 30 -20.43 0.77 25.06
C TYR A 30 -19.87 0.20 26.38
N LEU A 31 -19.20 -0.94 26.29
CA LEU A 31 -18.50 -1.57 27.42
C LEU A 31 -17.15 -0.88 27.64
N LYS A 32 -16.75 -0.70 28.91
CA LYS A 32 -15.48 -0.03 29.28
C LYS A 32 -14.27 -0.97 29.32
N ASP A 33 -14.40 -2.19 28.84
CA ASP A 33 -13.31 -3.16 28.85
C ASP A 33 -12.14 -2.67 27.98
N PRO A 34 -10.89 -2.97 28.36
CA PRO A 34 -9.73 -2.62 27.57
C PRO A 34 -9.82 -3.36 26.23
N VAL A 35 -10.04 -2.60 25.16
CA VAL A 35 -9.97 -3.12 23.79
C VAL A 35 -8.51 -3.45 23.51
N SER A 36 -8.20 -4.74 23.42
CA SER A 36 -6.90 -5.21 22.93
C SER A 36 -6.64 -4.64 21.54
N ASP A 37 -5.37 -4.32 21.26
CA ASP A 37 -4.93 -4.00 19.90
C ASP A 37 -5.41 -5.09 18.93
N ASP A 38 -5.92 -4.64 17.78
CA ASP A 38 -6.59 -5.49 16.81
C ASP A 38 -5.57 -6.28 15.97
N PRO A 39 -5.39 -7.59 16.23
CA PRO A 39 -4.40 -8.42 15.53
C PRO A 39 -4.72 -8.58 14.04
N GLU A 40 -5.95 -8.26 13.63
CA GLU A 40 -6.40 -8.36 12.25
C GLU A 40 -5.73 -7.30 11.36
N LEU A 41 -5.21 -6.20 11.92
CA LEU A 41 -4.53 -5.15 11.15
C LEU A 41 -3.28 -5.67 10.43
N GLU A 42 -2.50 -6.55 11.05
CA GLU A 42 -1.31 -7.13 10.40
C GLU A 42 -1.69 -8.01 9.20
N SER A 43 -2.78 -8.77 9.32
CA SER A 43 -3.29 -9.61 8.23
C SER A 43 -3.77 -8.79 7.02
N VAL A 44 -4.31 -7.60 7.27
CA VAL A 44 -4.79 -6.68 6.22
C VAL A 44 -3.62 -6.14 5.40
N VAL A 45 -2.50 -5.79 6.04
CA VAL A 45 -1.30 -5.32 5.32
C VAL A 45 -0.80 -6.37 4.32
N HIS A 46 -0.79 -7.65 4.71
CA HIS A 46 -0.38 -8.74 3.83
C HIS A 46 -1.41 -9.08 2.73
N SER A 47 -2.68 -8.71 2.93
CA SER A 47 -3.75 -8.93 1.94
C SER A 47 -3.80 -7.81 0.89
N VAL A 48 -3.55 -6.56 1.30
CA VAL A 48 -3.50 -5.38 0.40
C VAL A 48 -2.39 -5.52 -0.66
N SER A 49 -1.27 -6.16 -0.33
CA SER A 49 -0.21 -6.44 -1.31
C SER A 49 -0.65 -7.42 -2.41
N LYS A 50 -1.53 -8.38 -2.10
CA LYS A 50 -2.05 -9.37 -3.06
C LYS A 50 -3.28 -8.88 -3.84
N HIS A 51 -4.11 -8.05 -3.20
CA HIS A 51 -5.40 -7.59 -3.72
C HIS A 51 -5.43 -6.08 -3.89
N LEU A 52 -4.35 -5.50 -4.45
CA LEU A 52 -4.36 -4.10 -4.83
C LEU A 52 -5.50 -3.92 -5.84
N ALA A 53 -6.55 -3.19 -5.45
CA ALA A 53 -7.75 -2.95 -6.26
C ALA A 53 -7.45 -1.97 -7.40
N ILE A 54 -6.47 -2.32 -8.23
CA ILE A 54 -6.12 -1.61 -9.46
C ILE A 54 -6.73 -2.42 -10.60
N THR A 55 -7.64 -1.80 -11.33
CA THR A 55 -8.17 -2.34 -12.59
C THR A 55 -7.02 -2.72 -13.51
N ALA A 56 -7.13 -3.83 -14.25
CA ALA A 56 -6.09 -4.30 -15.16
C ALA A 56 -5.60 -3.21 -16.13
N GLU A 57 -6.49 -2.31 -16.57
CA GLU A 57 -6.17 -1.14 -17.40
C GLU A 57 -5.23 -0.15 -16.71
N LYS A 58 -5.57 0.27 -15.48
CA LYS A 58 -4.70 1.16 -14.68
C LYS A 58 -3.37 0.50 -14.36
N ARG A 59 -3.35 -0.82 -14.13
CA ARG A 59 -2.11 -1.56 -13.91
C ARG A 59 -1.20 -1.50 -15.13
N LYS A 60 -1.75 -1.64 -16.35
CA LYS A 60 -0.96 -1.50 -17.58
C LYS A 60 -0.38 -0.10 -17.73
N VAL A 61 -1.18 0.94 -17.48
CA VAL A 61 -0.69 2.33 -17.51
C VAL A 61 0.46 2.52 -16.53
N PHE A 62 0.32 2.06 -15.27
CA PHE A 62 1.41 2.15 -14.30
C PHE A 62 2.66 1.38 -14.74
N GLN A 63 2.50 0.21 -15.37
CA GLN A 63 3.61 -0.56 -15.90
C GLN A 63 4.31 0.16 -17.07
N GLU A 64 3.56 0.81 -17.94
CA GLU A 64 4.10 1.57 -19.08
C GLU A 64 4.83 2.83 -18.59
N GLU A 65 4.20 3.62 -17.73
CA GLU A 65 4.81 4.82 -17.14
C GLU A 65 6.06 4.50 -16.31
N THR A 66 6.02 3.41 -15.53
CA THR A 66 7.18 2.94 -14.76
C THR A 66 8.30 2.43 -15.67
N LYS A 67 7.94 1.82 -16.82
CA LYS A 67 8.91 1.45 -17.84
C LYS A 67 9.49 2.64 -18.57
N GLU A 68 8.81 3.79 -18.63
CA GLU A 68 9.31 4.99 -19.27
C GLU A 68 10.15 5.86 -18.32
N ASP A 69 9.87 5.78 -17.03
CA ASP A 69 10.59 6.49 -15.97
C ASP A 69 12.10 6.19 -15.99
N LYS A 70 12.89 7.27 -15.95
CA LYS A 70 14.35 7.21 -16.06
C LYS A 70 14.98 6.54 -14.85
N VAL A 71 14.49 6.86 -13.65
CA VAL A 71 15.03 6.34 -12.39
C VAL A 71 14.75 4.84 -12.30
N SER A 72 13.51 4.43 -12.59
CA SER A 72 13.11 3.01 -12.62
C SER A 72 13.91 2.18 -13.62
N LYS A 73 14.13 2.69 -14.85
CA LYS A 73 15.00 2.04 -15.84
C LYS A 73 16.42 1.85 -15.33
N LEU A 74 16.98 2.88 -14.70
CA LEU A 74 18.35 2.83 -14.23
C LEU A 74 18.51 1.87 -13.05
N ILE A 75 17.56 1.86 -12.09
CA ILE A 75 17.53 0.89 -10.99
C ILE A 75 17.46 -0.54 -11.56
N MET A 76 16.58 -0.78 -12.54
CA MET A 76 16.45 -2.08 -13.19
C MET A 76 17.75 -2.51 -13.91
N LYS A 77 18.43 -1.56 -14.56
CA LYS A 77 19.73 -1.79 -15.20
C LYS A 77 20.82 -2.13 -14.19
N TYR A 78 20.91 -1.41 -13.07
CA TYR A 78 21.90 -1.67 -12.02
C TYR A 78 21.62 -2.95 -11.24
N HIS A 79 20.35 -3.32 -11.08
CA HIS A 79 20.00 -4.61 -10.49
C HIS A 79 20.43 -5.77 -11.40
N LEU A 80 20.18 -5.70 -12.72
CA LEU A 80 20.56 -6.75 -13.67
C LEU A 80 22.07 -6.83 -13.95
N ASN A 81 22.77 -5.70 -14.06
CA ASN A 81 24.20 -5.66 -14.42
C ASN A 81 25.13 -5.56 -13.20
N GLY A 82 24.57 -5.45 -11.99
CA GLY A 82 25.32 -5.21 -10.77
C GLY A 82 25.45 -3.72 -10.44
N TRP A 83 25.36 -3.45 -9.15
CA TRP A 83 25.49 -2.13 -8.57
C TRP A 83 26.99 -1.74 -8.46
N PRO A 84 27.42 -0.56 -8.92
CA PRO A 84 28.85 -0.18 -8.93
C PRO A 84 29.40 0.09 -7.53
N ASP A 85 30.52 -0.50 -7.14
CA ASP A 85 31.07 -0.52 -5.76
C ASP A 85 31.11 0.81 -5.00
N SER A 86 31.14 1.95 -5.72
CA SER A 86 31.19 3.28 -5.14
C SER A 86 29.94 4.11 -5.46
N LYS A 87 29.27 4.57 -4.39
CA LYS A 87 28.14 5.54 -4.43
C LYS A 87 28.46 6.83 -5.21
N LYS A 88 29.74 7.20 -5.32
CA LYS A 88 30.21 8.41 -6.02
C LYS A 88 30.04 8.33 -7.55
N THR A 89 29.98 7.12 -8.10
CA THR A 89 29.86 6.89 -9.55
C THR A 89 28.40 6.87 -10.01
N LEU A 90 27.44 6.84 -9.08
CA LEU A 90 26.02 6.87 -9.41
C LEU A 90 25.53 8.29 -9.68
N GLU A 91 24.55 8.39 -10.59
CA GLU A 91 23.76 9.58 -10.84
C GLU A 91 23.02 10.00 -9.56
N GLU A 92 22.85 11.32 -9.35
CA GLU A 92 22.24 11.86 -8.12
C GLU A 92 20.86 11.28 -7.83
N GLU A 93 20.08 11.05 -8.87
CA GLU A 93 18.71 10.52 -8.79
C GLU A 93 18.66 9.08 -8.22
N ILE A 94 19.75 8.32 -8.29
CA ILE A 94 19.81 6.90 -7.88
C ILE A 94 20.63 6.70 -6.60
N LYS A 95 21.42 7.71 -6.19
CA LYS A 95 22.23 7.64 -4.97
C LYS A 95 21.40 7.30 -3.73
N GLU A 96 20.13 7.69 -3.70
CA GLU A 96 19.21 7.37 -2.60
C GLU A 96 18.76 5.92 -2.62
N TYR A 97 18.75 5.25 -3.77
CA TYR A 97 18.35 3.84 -3.89
C TYR A 97 19.50 2.87 -3.60
N TRP A 98 20.75 3.35 -3.61
CA TRP A 98 21.94 2.55 -3.26
C TRP A 98 21.83 1.83 -1.90
N LYS A 99 21.19 2.46 -0.90
CA LYS A 99 21.00 1.87 0.44
C LYS A 99 20.07 0.65 0.43
N TYR A 100 19.20 0.54 -0.59
CA TYR A 100 18.23 -0.54 -0.73
C TYR A 100 18.63 -1.54 -1.83
N LYS A 101 19.89 -1.51 -2.30
CA LYS A 101 20.35 -2.34 -3.42
C LYS A 101 20.13 -3.86 -3.23
N ASN A 102 20.09 -4.34 -1.98
CA ASN A 102 19.85 -5.73 -1.63
C ASN A 102 18.39 -6.04 -1.29
N ASP A 103 17.56 -5.00 -1.08
CA ASP A 103 16.14 -5.12 -0.73
C ASP A 103 15.24 -4.97 -1.96
N VAL A 104 15.79 -4.50 -3.08
CA VAL A 104 15.09 -4.40 -4.36
C VAL A 104 15.19 -5.73 -5.08
N ASP A 105 14.05 -6.41 -5.20
CA ASP A 105 13.88 -7.60 -6.03
C ASP A 105 12.96 -7.27 -7.22
N ILE A 106 13.29 -7.79 -8.40
CA ILE A 106 12.55 -7.53 -9.63
C ILE A 106 12.00 -8.88 -10.12
N HIS A 107 10.70 -9.09 -9.92
CA HIS A 107 9.95 -10.26 -10.39
C HIS A 107 9.19 -10.01 -11.70
#